data_AF-A0A8H3ZA31-F1
#
_entry.id   AF-A0A8H3ZA31-F1
#
_cell.length_a   1.000
_cell.length_b   1.000
_cell.length_c   1.000
_cell.angle_alpha   90.00
_cell.angle_beta   90.00
_cell.angle_gamma   90.00
#
_symmetry.space_group_name_H-M   'P 1'
#
loop_
_entity.id
_entity.type
_entity.pdbx_description
1 polymer ?
#
loop_
_entity_poly.entity_id
_entity_poly.type
_entity_poly.pdbx_seq_one_letter_code
_entity_poly.pdbx_strand_id
1 'polypeptide(L)'
;MDPTVSQAFAALGLPITASRTAAKAEYRKLALLQHPDKVPAGRKAQAQEDMKVLNAAIEALESYFDDQQHDGLVREYLERMKRERQEKKERARAAAMERMRRVRQEAEARETRDREAWVREEERRLLAEARVEHTSWKQQKEEDDRSAREWREKGEEEVRRMGAAWQQQREQAGIWLGGEKKAPAAAPAVVEEEKEKETDPLPSDGKIRFSLLKRKQ
;
A
#
# COMPACT_ATOMS: atom_id res chain seq x y z
N MET A 1 -40.33 58.35 31.10
CA MET A 1 -40.36 57.68 29.80
C MET A 1 -38.96 57.85 29.26
N ASP A 2 -38.18 56.78 29.26
CA ASP A 2 -36.82 56.84 28.77
C ASP A 2 -36.86 57.01 27.25
N PRO A 3 -36.04 57.91 26.68
CA PRO A 3 -36.07 58.17 25.25
C PRO A 3 -35.64 56.92 24.48
N THR A 4 -36.33 56.62 23.38
CA THR A 4 -35.87 55.57 22.46
C THR A 4 -34.51 55.95 21.85
N VAL A 5 -33.70 54.97 21.44
CA VAL A 5 -32.36 55.22 20.88
C VAL A 5 -32.38 56.21 19.72
N SER A 6 -33.39 56.14 18.83
CA SER A 6 -33.56 57.08 17.72
C SER A 6 -33.89 58.50 18.20
N GLN A 7 -34.72 58.63 19.24
CA GLN A 7 -35.01 59.92 19.87
C GLN A 7 -33.79 60.50 20.59
N ALA A 8 -32.96 59.66 21.20
CA ALA A 8 -31.73 60.09 21.87
C ALA A 8 -30.70 60.66 20.86
N PHE A 9 -30.53 60.01 19.70
CA PHE A 9 -29.72 60.57 18.60
C PHE A 9 -30.29 61.89 18.07
N ALA A 10 -31.62 61.96 17.90
CA ALA A 10 -32.29 63.18 17.44
C ALA A 10 -32.15 64.34 18.45
N ALA A 11 -32.25 64.06 19.76
CA ALA A 11 -32.08 65.05 20.82
C ALA A 11 -30.68 65.68 20.84
N LEU A 12 -29.64 64.91 20.46
CA LEU A 12 -28.28 65.40 20.29
C LEU A 12 -27.99 66.00 18.90
N GLY A 13 -28.95 65.94 17.97
CA GLY A 13 -28.76 66.40 16.59
C GLY A 13 -27.77 65.56 15.79
N LEU A 14 -27.61 64.27 16.15
CA LEU A 14 -26.66 63.36 15.52
C LEU A 14 -27.35 62.32 14.62
N PRO A 15 -26.69 61.86 13.55
CA PRO A 15 -27.17 60.71 12.79
C PRO A 15 -27.06 59.43 13.63
N ILE A 16 -27.92 58.43 13.36
CA ILE A 16 -27.94 57.13 14.04
C ILE A 16 -26.60 56.37 13.90
N THR A 17 -25.81 56.70 12.87
CA THR A 17 -24.47 56.12 12.63
C THR A 17 -23.35 56.79 13.42
N ALA A 18 -23.65 57.78 14.27
CA ALA A 18 -22.64 58.50 15.03
C ALA A 18 -21.96 57.59 16.07
N SER A 19 -20.65 57.76 16.25
CA SER A 19 -19.87 56.99 17.22
C SER A 19 -20.14 57.44 18.66
N ARG A 20 -19.81 56.58 19.64
CA ARG A 20 -19.86 56.90 21.08
C ARG A 20 -19.08 58.18 21.41
N THR A 21 -17.94 58.40 20.77
CA THR A 21 -17.11 59.60 20.99
C THR A 21 -17.76 60.87 20.44
N ALA A 22 -18.44 60.77 19.29
CA ALA A 22 -19.20 61.88 18.72
C ALA A 22 -20.41 62.24 19.59
N ALA A 23 -21.15 61.24 20.09
CA ALA A 23 -22.27 61.44 21.02
C ALA A 23 -21.82 62.17 22.30
N LYS A 24 -20.71 61.74 22.93
CA LYS A 24 -20.14 62.43 24.10
C LYS A 24 -19.60 63.82 23.80
N ALA A 25 -19.08 64.05 22.59
CA ALA A 25 -18.58 65.36 22.19
C ALA A 25 -19.73 66.36 22.02
N GLU A 26 -20.80 65.99 21.33
CA GLU A 26 -21.97 66.87 21.15
C GLU A 26 -22.73 67.09 22.44
N TYR A 27 -22.94 66.04 23.25
CA TYR A 27 -23.52 66.21 24.59
C TYR A 27 -22.77 67.26 25.41
N ARG A 28 -21.42 67.21 25.43
CA ARG A 28 -20.61 68.20 26.17
C ARG A 28 -20.77 69.62 25.61
N LYS A 29 -20.87 69.78 24.29
CA LYS A 29 -21.10 71.09 23.66
C LYS A 29 -22.48 71.65 24.02
N LEU A 30 -23.53 70.84 23.87
CA LEU A 30 -24.91 71.23 24.18
C LEU A 30 -25.09 71.51 25.67
N ALA A 31 -24.55 70.67 26.54
CA ALA A 31 -24.55 70.87 28.00
C ALA A 31 -23.89 72.19 28.41
N LEU A 32 -22.78 72.57 27.77
CA LEU A 32 -22.10 73.84 28.06
C LEU A 32 -22.92 75.07 27.61
N LEU A 33 -23.74 74.93 26.57
CA LEU A 33 -24.61 76.00 26.06
C LEU A 33 -25.90 76.12 26.89
N GLN A 34 -26.47 74.99 27.32
CA GLN A 34 -27.75 74.92 28.03
C GLN A 34 -27.60 74.81 29.56
N HIS A 35 -26.38 74.94 30.11
CA HIS A 35 -26.18 74.86 31.55
C HIS A 35 -26.96 75.96 32.30
N PRO A 36 -27.74 75.65 33.36
CA PRO A 36 -28.60 76.63 34.04
C PRO A 36 -27.83 77.81 34.66
N ASP A 37 -26.53 77.66 34.92
CA ASP A 37 -25.67 78.74 35.41
C ASP A 37 -25.30 79.78 34.36
N LYS A 38 -25.26 79.39 33.07
CA LYS A 38 -24.87 80.28 31.96
C LYS A 38 -26.06 80.95 31.29
N VAL A 39 -27.28 80.50 31.61
CA VAL A 39 -28.52 80.97 31.00
C VAL A 39 -29.17 82.06 31.88
N PRO A 40 -29.69 83.17 31.30
CA PRO A 40 -30.34 84.24 32.06
C PRO A 40 -31.54 83.74 32.87
N ALA A 41 -31.83 84.39 34.00
CA ALA A 41 -32.79 83.95 35.03
C ALA A 41 -34.17 83.55 34.47
N GLY A 42 -34.68 84.27 33.47
CA GLY A 42 -35.98 83.99 32.86
C GLY A 42 -36.07 82.68 32.06
N ARG A 43 -34.95 82.02 31.74
CA ARG A 43 -34.92 80.76 30.98
C ARG A 43 -34.34 79.57 31.76
N LYS A 44 -34.04 79.74 33.04
CA LYS A 44 -33.41 78.68 33.85
C LYS A 44 -34.25 77.41 33.96
N ALA A 45 -35.58 77.53 34.08
CA ALA A 45 -36.47 76.38 34.15
C ALA A 45 -36.40 75.54 32.86
N GLN A 46 -36.44 76.20 31.70
CA GLN A 46 -36.35 75.52 30.41
C GLN A 46 -34.97 74.90 30.18
N ALA A 47 -33.90 75.61 30.53
CA ALA A 47 -32.53 75.07 30.49
C ALA A 47 -32.37 73.81 31.37
N GLN A 48 -33.04 73.77 32.53
CA GLN A 48 -33.03 72.61 33.40
C GLN A 48 -33.80 71.42 32.80
N GLU A 49 -34.91 71.66 32.11
CA GLU A 49 -35.65 70.62 31.39
C GLU A 49 -34.85 70.10 30.19
N ASP A 50 -34.27 70.99 29.40
CA ASP A 50 -33.44 70.62 28.24
C ASP A 50 -32.22 69.78 28.69
N MET A 51 -31.56 70.18 29.79
CA MET A 51 -30.45 69.41 30.34
C MET A 51 -30.87 68.03 30.85
N LYS A 52 -32.07 67.88 31.41
CA LYS A 52 -32.62 66.56 31.78
C LYS A 52 -32.82 65.68 30.55
N VAL A 53 -33.32 66.26 29.44
CA VAL A 53 -33.49 65.54 28.17
C VAL A 53 -32.14 65.11 27.60
N LEU A 54 -31.13 65.99 27.62
CA LEU A 54 -29.77 65.65 27.17
C LEU A 54 -29.13 64.54 28.01
N ASN A 55 -29.31 64.58 29.34
CA ASN A 55 -28.80 63.55 30.25
C ASN A 55 -29.46 62.18 29.97
N ALA A 56 -30.79 62.15 29.86
CA ALA A 56 -31.51 60.92 29.53
C ALA A 56 -31.11 60.36 28.16
N ALA A 57 -30.87 61.24 27.18
CA ALA A 57 -30.43 60.83 25.85
C ALA A 57 -29.02 60.20 25.87
N ILE A 58 -28.05 60.82 26.56
CA ILE A 58 -26.70 60.26 26.60
C ILE A 58 -26.63 58.93 27.38
N GLU A 59 -27.41 58.79 28.46
CA GLU A 59 -27.51 57.54 29.22
C GLU A 59 -28.08 56.39 28.37
N ALA A 60 -29.18 56.65 27.64
CA ALA A 60 -29.75 55.67 26.71
C ALA A 60 -28.77 55.26 25.60
N LEU A 61 -27.99 56.20 25.07
CA LEU A 61 -26.96 55.91 24.07
C LEU A 61 -25.78 55.12 24.65
N GLU A 62 -25.36 55.40 25.89
CA GLU A 62 -24.30 54.64 26.54
C GLU A 62 -24.68 53.18 26.71
N SER A 63 -25.89 52.89 27.20
CA SER A 63 -26.42 51.53 27.28
C SER A 63 -26.44 50.86 25.91
N TYR A 64 -26.93 51.55 24.88
CA TYR A 64 -26.95 51.02 23.51
C TYR A 64 -25.56 50.67 22.97
N PHE A 65 -24.56 51.53 23.20
CA PHE A 65 -23.19 51.26 22.76
C PHE A 65 -22.54 50.12 23.54
N ASP A 66 -22.83 50.00 24.84
CA ASP A 66 -22.31 48.91 25.67
C ASP A 66 -22.94 47.57 25.25
N ASP A 67 -24.25 47.53 24.94
CA ASP A 67 -24.94 46.36 24.41
C ASP A 67 -24.38 45.95 23.04
N GLN A 68 -24.16 46.92 22.12
CA GLN A 68 -23.55 46.66 20.81
C GLN A 68 -22.15 46.05 20.92
N GLN A 69 -21.34 46.53 21.87
CA GLN A 69 -20.00 45.99 22.11
C GLN A 69 -20.06 44.58 22.70
N HIS A 70 -20.96 44.36 23.66
CA HIS A 70 -21.16 43.05 24.29
C HIS A 70 -21.64 42.01 23.26
N ASP A 71 -22.61 42.36 22.41
CA ASP A 71 -23.10 41.50 21.34
C ASP A 71 -22.00 41.13 20.34
N GLY A 72 -21.12 42.08 20.01
CA GLY A 72 -19.93 41.83 19.19
C GLY A 72 -19.00 40.79 19.80
N LEU A 73 -18.66 40.95 21.09
CA LEU A 73 -17.79 40.02 21.83
C LEU A 73 -18.41 38.63 21.96
N VAL A 74 -19.70 38.55 22.31
CA VAL A 74 -20.42 37.27 22.40
C VAL A 74 -20.46 36.57 21.05
N ARG A 75 -20.72 37.30 19.96
CA ARG A 75 -20.72 36.74 18.61
C ARG A 75 -19.34 36.20 18.23
N GLU A 76 -18.27 36.93 18.49
CA GLU A 76 -16.90 36.48 18.22
C GLU A 76 -16.54 35.23 19.04
N TYR A 77 -16.89 35.23 20.33
CA TYR A 77 -16.70 34.07 21.21
C TYR A 77 -17.43 32.82 20.69
N LEU A 78 -18.69 32.97 20.28
CA LEU A 78 -19.48 31.87 19.74
C LEU A 78 -18.90 31.34 18.42
N GLU A 79 -18.45 32.22 17.53
CA GLU A 79 -17.80 31.82 16.29
C GLU A 79 -16.47 31.10 16.54
N ARG A 80 -15.67 31.57 17.50
CA ARG A 80 -14.45 30.88 17.93
C ARG A 80 -14.75 29.49 18.48
N MET A 81 -15.74 29.36 19.37
CA MET A 81 -16.19 28.07 19.91
C MET A 81 -16.67 27.11 18.81
N LYS A 82 -17.39 27.61 17.80
CA LYS A 82 -17.80 26.81 16.63
C LYS A 82 -16.59 26.30 15.84
N ARG A 83 -15.59 27.16 15.57
CA ARG A 83 -14.36 26.78 14.86
C ARG A 83 -13.58 25.73 15.64
N GLU A 84 -13.36 25.93 16.94
CA GLU A 84 -12.67 24.95 17.80
C GLU A 84 -13.39 23.58 17.79
N ARG A 85 -14.72 23.58 17.83
CA ARG A 85 -15.51 22.34 17.74
C ARG A 85 -15.40 21.66 16.37
N GLN A 86 -15.39 22.43 15.28
CA GLN A 86 -15.18 21.92 13.93
C GLN A 86 -13.78 21.33 13.76
N GLU A 87 -12.73 22.05 14.15
CA GLU A 87 -11.35 21.58 14.10
C GLU A 87 -11.18 20.29 14.92
N LYS A 88 -11.75 20.22 16.13
CA LYS A 88 -11.70 19.01 16.94
C LYS A 88 -12.38 17.82 16.25
N LYS A 89 -13.51 18.06 15.58
CA LYS A 89 -14.23 17.04 14.80
C LYS A 89 -13.43 16.59 13.59
N GLU A 90 -12.76 17.51 12.89
CA GLU A 90 -11.90 17.20 11.75
C GLU A 90 -10.65 16.43 12.17
N ARG A 91 -9.98 16.84 13.25
CA ARG A 91 -8.85 16.10 13.84
C ARG A 91 -9.26 14.69 14.25
N ALA A 92 -10.43 14.53 14.88
CA ALA A 92 -10.95 13.21 15.24
C ALA A 92 -11.23 12.34 14.00
N ARG A 93 -11.80 12.92 12.93
CA ARG A 93 -12.03 12.22 11.66
C ARG A 93 -10.71 11.84 10.98
N ALA A 94 -9.74 12.74 10.94
CA ALA A 94 -8.41 12.48 10.39
C ALA A 94 -7.71 11.36 11.15
N ALA A 95 -7.73 11.40 12.48
CA ALA A 95 -7.16 10.34 13.33
C ALA A 95 -7.87 8.99 13.12
N ALA A 96 -9.19 8.98 12.94
CA ALA A 96 -9.93 7.76 12.63
C ALA A 96 -9.56 7.19 11.25
N MET A 97 -9.43 8.04 10.22
CA MET A 97 -8.99 7.63 8.89
C MET A 97 -7.55 7.08 8.92
N GLU A 98 -6.65 7.69 9.70
CA GLU A 98 -5.28 7.21 9.85
C GLU A 98 -5.25 5.83 10.53
N ARG A 99 -6.04 5.62 11.59
CA ARG A 99 -6.17 4.31 12.24
C ARG A 99 -6.66 3.24 11.27
N MET A 100 -7.70 3.54 10.49
CA MET A 100 -8.21 2.63 9.46
C MET A 100 -7.16 2.31 8.39
N ARG A 101 -6.38 3.29 7.98
CA ARG A 101 -5.27 3.09 7.02
C ARG A 101 -4.21 2.15 7.58
N ARG A 102 -3.83 2.30 8.87
CA ARG A 102 -2.85 1.42 9.52
C ARG A 102 -3.37 -0.03 9.61
N VAL A 103 -4.63 -0.22 10.00
CA VAL A 103 -5.26 -1.54 10.05
C VAL A 103 -5.25 -2.20 8.67
N ARG A 104 -5.57 -1.45 7.61
CA ARG A 104 -5.52 -1.96 6.24
C ARG A 104 -4.12 -2.36 5.82
N GLN A 105 -3.12 -1.51 6.07
CA GLN A 105 -1.72 -1.81 5.75
C GLN A 105 -1.20 -3.03 6.51
N GLU A 106 -1.60 -3.20 7.77
CA GLU A 106 -1.24 -4.38 8.56
C GLU A 106 -1.92 -5.64 8.01
N ALA A 107 -3.19 -5.56 7.61
CA ALA A 107 -3.90 -6.67 6.97
C ALA A 107 -3.25 -7.08 5.64
N GLU A 108 -2.94 -6.11 4.78
CA GLU A 108 -2.21 -6.35 3.52
C GLU A 108 -0.82 -6.97 3.79
N ALA A 109 -0.09 -6.48 4.79
CA ALA A 109 1.20 -7.04 5.17
C ALA A 109 1.10 -8.48 5.70
N ARG A 110 0.04 -8.80 6.46
CA ARG A 110 -0.24 -10.17 6.92
C ARG A 110 -0.54 -11.08 5.74
N GLU A 111 -1.42 -10.65 4.83
CA GLU A 111 -1.75 -11.41 3.61
C GLU A 111 -0.50 -11.68 2.77
N THR A 112 0.40 -10.71 2.62
CA THR A 112 1.67 -10.93 1.90
C THR A 112 2.56 -11.95 2.60
N ARG A 113 2.66 -11.91 3.93
CA ARG A 113 3.48 -12.85 4.71
C ARG A 113 2.90 -14.26 4.64
N ASP A 114 1.59 -14.39 4.74
CA ASP A 114 0.90 -15.68 4.65
C ASP A 114 1.07 -16.27 3.25
N ARG A 115 0.96 -15.45 2.20
CA ARG A 115 1.21 -15.87 0.81
C ARG A 115 2.66 -16.32 0.61
N GLU A 116 3.63 -15.57 1.11
CA GLU A 116 5.05 -15.95 1.03
C GLU A 116 5.34 -17.24 1.82
N ALA A 117 4.73 -17.40 3.00
CA ALA A 117 4.86 -18.60 3.81
C ALA A 117 4.32 -19.82 3.07
N TRP A 118 3.14 -19.70 2.46
CA TRP A 118 2.53 -20.73 1.64
C TRP A 118 3.42 -21.10 0.43
N VAL A 119 3.96 -20.12 -0.28
CA VAL A 119 4.89 -20.38 -1.42
C VAL A 119 6.14 -21.13 -0.94
N ARG A 120 6.74 -20.72 0.19
CA ARG A 120 7.92 -21.41 0.74
C ARG A 120 7.62 -22.83 1.19
N GLU A 121 6.43 -23.07 1.73
CA GLU A 121 5.98 -24.41 2.13
C GLU A 121 5.75 -25.30 0.91
N GLU A 122 5.12 -24.76 -0.14
CA GLU A 122 4.91 -25.47 -1.40
C GLU A 122 6.25 -25.82 -2.07
N GLU A 123 7.21 -24.89 -2.12
CA GLU A 123 8.56 -25.15 -2.61
C GLU A 123 9.26 -26.27 -1.81
N ARG A 124 9.10 -26.27 -0.48
CA ARG A 124 9.63 -27.35 0.38
C ARG A 124 8.98 -28.68 0.06
N ARG A 125 7.68 -28.71 -0.20
CA ARG A 125 6.95 -29.93 -0.58
C ARG A 125 7.47 -30.49 -1.90
N LEU A 126 7.57 -29.64 -2.93
CA LEU A 126 8.09 -30.02 -4.25
C LEU A 126 9.54 -30.53 -4.17
N LEU A 127 10.40 -29.89 -3.37
CA LEU A 127 11.77 -30.36 -3.15
C LEU A 127 11.81 -31.71 -2.41
N ALA A 128 10.89 -31.96 -1.48
CA ALA A 128 10.79 -33.24 -0.79
C ALA A 128 10.31 -34.35 -1.74
N GLU A 129 9.30 -34.07 -2.57
CA GLU A 129 8.79 -34.99 -3.61
C GLU A 129 9.91 -35.34 -4.60
N ALA A 130 10.63 -34.34 -5.13
CA ALA A 130 11.76 -34.56 -6.05
C ALA A 130 12.88 -35.40 -5.43
N ARG A 131 13.13 -35.27 -4.13
CA ARG A 131 14.11 -36.12 -3.42
C ARG A 131 13.66 -37.57 -3.36
N VAL A 132 12.37 -37.82 -3.07
CA VAL A 132 11.79 -39.17 -3.03
C VAL A 132 11.88 -39.80 -4.43
N GLU A 133 11.48 -39.08 -5.48
CA GLU A 133 11.57 -39.54 -6.86
C GLU A 133 13.01 -39.88 -7.26
N HIS A 134 13.97 -39.01 -6.93
CA HIS A 134 15.37 -39.25 -7.22
C HIS A 134 15.93 -40.48 -6.47
N THR A 135 15.52 -40.71 -5.23
CA THR A 135 15.91 -41.94 -4.50
C THR A 135 15.29 -43.20 -5.10
N SER A 136 14.02 -43.15 -5.52
CA SER A 136 13.34 -44.26 -6.19
C SER A 136 14.00 -44.59 -7.53
N TRP A 137 14.30 -43.57 -8.33
CA TRP A 137 15.02 -43.72 -9.60
C TRP A 137 16.40 -44.37 -9.41
N LYS A 138 17.14 -43.97 -8.36
CA LYS A 138 18.43 -44.60 -8.03
C LYS A 138 18.29 -46.08 -7.68
N GLN A 139 17.29 -46.43 -6.86
CA GLN A 139 17.04 -47.83 -6.49
C GLN A 139 16.67 -48.67 -7.71
N GLN A 140 15.79 -48.16 -8.58
CA GLN A 140 15.42 -48.85 -9.80
C GLN A 140 16.64 -49.05 -10.71
N LYS A 141 17.48 -48.04 -10.88
CA LYS A 141 18.72 -48.16 -11.65
C LYS A 141 19.67 -49.23 -11.07
N GLU A 142 19.81 -49.27 -9.75
CA GLU A 142 20.61 -50.30 -9.08
C GLU A 142 20.01 -51.72 -9.22
N GLU A 143 18.68 -51.84 -9.28
CA GLU A 143 17.99 -53.10 -9.58
C GLU A 143 18.16 -53.53 -11.03
N ASP A 144 18.07 -52.60 -11.96
CA ASP A 144 18.31 -52.83 -13.39
C ASP A 144 19.77 -53.25 -13.62
N ASP A 145 20.73 -52.56 -12.99
CA ASP A 145 22.16 -52.88 -13.05
C ASP A 145 22.46 -54.26 -12.44
N ARG A 146 21.79 -54.63 -11.33
CA ARG A 146 21.88 -55.98 -10.74
C ARG A 146 21.32 -57.03 -11.69
N SER A 147 20.13 -56.80 -12.23
CA SER A 147 19.47 -57.70 -13.19
C SER A 147 20.31 -57.90 -14.45
N ALA A 148 20.95 -56.84 -14.94
CA ALA A 148 21.85 -56.90 -16.09
C ALA A 148 23.11 -57.75 -15.81
N ARG A 149 23.66 -57.70 -14.60
CA ARG A 149 24.80 -58.55 -14.19
C ARG A 149 24.39 -60.01 -14.10
N GLU A 150 23.27 -60.31 -13.46
CA GLU A 150 22.75 -61.69 -13.37
C GLU A 150 22.47 -62.28 -14.76
N TRP A 151 21.94 -61.48 -15.68
CA TRP A 151 21.70 -61.92 -17.05
C TRP A 151 23.01 -62.22 -17.80
N ARG A 152 24.05 -61.39 -17.61
CA ARG A 152 25.39 -61.66 -18.16
C ARG A 152 26.01 -62.91 -17.57
N GLU A 153 25.95 -63.10 -16.26
CA GLU A 153 26.48 -64.30 -15.58
C GLU A 153 25.78 -65.58 -16.08
N LYS A 154 24.44 -65.59 -16.16
CA LYS A 154 23.69 -66.71 -16.73
C LYS A 154 24.06 -66.98 -18.19
N GLY A 155 24.20 -65.92 -18.99
CA GLY A 155 24.64 -66.03 -20.38
C GLY A 155 26.05 -66.65 -20.48
N GLU A 156 26.98 -66.22 -19.63
CA GLU A 156 28.32 -66.82 -19.55
C GLU A 156 28.29 -68.28 -19.11
N GLU A 157 27.47 -68.63 -18.11
CA GLU A 157 27.28 -70.01 -17.66
C GLU A 157 26.70 -70.90 -18.76
N GLU A 158 25.72 -70.40 -19.51
CA GLU A 158 25.14 -71.10 -20.65
C GLU A 158 26.19 -71.32 -21.75
N VAL A 159 26.98 -70.30 -22.07
CA VAL A 159 28.12 -70.42 -23.00
C VAL A 159 29.14 -71.44 -22.50
N ARG A 160 29.49 -71.44 -21.20
CA ARG A 160 30.38 -72.45 -20.59
C ARG A 160 29.77 -73.86 -20.70
N ARG A 161 28.47 -74.01 -20.42
CA ARG A 161 27.76 -75.29 -20.49
C ARG A 161 27.72 -75.83 -21.91
N MET A 162 27.40 -74.98 -22.89
CA MET A 162 27.45 -75.34 -24.32
C MET A 162 28.87 -75.73 -24.73
N GLY A 163 29.87 -74.97 -24.29
CA GLY A 163 31.29 -75.28 -24.54
C GLY A 163 31.70 -76.64 -23.98
N ALA A 164 31.29 -76.96 -22.76
CA ALA A 164 31.55 -78.26 -22.12
C ALA A 164 30.81 -79.41 -22.84
N ALA A 165 29.54 -79.22 -23.20
CA ALA A 165 28.77 -80.21 -23.95
C ALA A 165 29.39 -80.49 -25.33
N TRP A 166 29.85 -79.43 -26.01
CA TRP A 166 30.54 -79.55 -27.29
C TRP A 166 31.87 -80.31 -27.17
N GLN A 167 32.66 -80.06 -26.10
CA GLN A 167 33.87 -80.81 -25.81
C GLN A 167 33.57 -82.30 -25.54
N GLN A 168 32.55 -82.61 -24.72
CA GLN A 168 32.14 -83.99 -24.47
C GLN A 168 31.69 -84.71 -25.76
N GLN A 169 30.91 -84.03 -26.61
CA GLN A 169 30.49 -84.59 -27.89
C GLN A 169 31.71 -84.89 -28.79
N ARG A 170 32.70 -83.99 -28.79
CA ARG A 170 33.95 -84.17 -29.54
C ARG A 170 34.77 -85.36 -29.04
N GLU A 171 34.83 -85.57 -27.72
CA GLU A 171 35.48 -86.74 -27.10
C GLU A 171 34.73 -88.04 -27.44
N GLN A 172 33.40 -88.06 -27.28
CA GLN A 172 32.56 -89.23 -27.56
C GLN A 172 32.55 -89.64 -29.03
N ALA A 173 32.56 -88.66 -29.94
CA ALA A 173 32.61 -88.91 -31.37
C ALA A 173 33.95 -89.53 -31.82
N GLY A 174 34.91 -89.74 -30.91
CA GLY A 174 36.16 -90.44 -31.20
C GLY A 174 36.92 -89.75 -32.33
N ILE A 175 36.82 -88.42 -32.44
CA ILE A 175 37.40 -87.68 -33.54
C ILE A 175 38.92 -87.65 -33.37
N TRP A 176 39.53 -88.69 -33.95
CA TRP A 176 40.83 -88.72 -34.61
C TRP A 176 40.95 -87.51 -35.56
N LEU A 177 41.34 -86.35 -35.03
CA LEU A 177 42.10 -85.36 -35.79
C LEU A 177 43.60 -85.57 -35.53
N GLY A 178 44.03 -86.83 -35.55
CA GLY A 178 45.37 -87.18 -35.96
C GLY A 178 45.44 -87.03 -37.48
N GLY A 179 45.71 -85.82 -37.94
CA GLY A 179 45.78 -85.49 -39.36
C GLY A 179 46.23 -84.06 -39.54
N GLU A 180 47.54 -83.84 -39.38
CA GLU A 180 48.24 -82.62 -39.77
C GLU A 180 47.86 -82.22 -41.20
N LYS A 181 46.92 -81.30 -41.35
CA LYS A 181 46.72 -80.56 -42.60
C LYS A 181 47.14 -79.11 -42.37
N LYS A 182 48.41 -78.90 -42.72
CA LYS A 182 49.04 -77.65 -43.14
C LYS A 182 48.01 -76.60 -43.58
N ALA A 183 47.92 -75.50 -42.83
CA ALA A 183 47.06 -74.38 -43.14
C ALA A 183 47.43 -73.79 -44.52
N PRO A 184 46.45 -73.55 -45.43
CA PRO A 184 46.70 -72.72 -46.59
C PRO A 184 46.88 -71.27 -46.15
N ALA A 185 47.98 -70.69 -46.62
CA ALA A 185 48.33 -69.30 -46.43
C ALA A 185 47.28 -68.35 -47.02
N ALA A 186 47.12 -67.23 -46.32
CA ALA A 186 46.73 -65.92 -46.83
C ALA A 186 45.37 -65.82 -47.55
N ALA A 187 44.39 -65.26 -46.84
CA ALA A 187 43.38 -64.40 -47.44
C ALA A 187 43.47 -63.01 -46.78
N PRO A 188 43.52 -61.92 -47.57
CA PRO A 188 43.71 -60.57 -47.05
C PRO A 188 42.47 -60.10 -46.27
N ALA A 189 42.72 -59.49 -45.12
CA ALA A 189 41.73 -58.78 -44.32
C ALA A 189 41.14 -57.63 -45.14
N VAL A 190 39.88 -57.78 -45.55
CA VAL A 190 39.06 -56.69 -46.07
C VAL A 190 38.64 -55.85 -44.87
N VAL A 191 39.33 -54.73 -44.70
CA VAL A 191 38.96 -53.64 -43.79
C VAL A 191 37.80 -52.91 -44.47
N GLU A 192 36.57 -53.21 -44.09
CA GLU A 192 35.44 -52.35 -44.42
C GLU A 192 35.50 -51.12 -43.50
N GLU A 193 35.92 -49.99 -44.06
CA GLU A 193 35.75 -48.66 -43.48
C GLU A 193 34.25 -48.36 -43.35
N GLU A 194 33.71 -48.55 -42.14
CA GLU A 194 32.42 -47.97 -41.79
C GLU A 194 32.58 -46.45 -41.70
N LYS A 195 32.10 -45.76 -42.74
CA LYS A 195 31.89 -44.32 -42.76
C LYS A 195 31.12 -43.87 -41.53
N GLU A 196 31.80 -43.12 -40.67
CA GLU A 196 31.17 -42.29 -39.65
C GLU A 196 30.13 -41.38 -40.32
N LYS A 197 28.85 -41.61 -40.02
CA LYS A 197 27.79 -40.66 -40.33
C LYS A 197 27.99 -39.45 -39.43
N GLU A 198 28.50 -38.39 -40.03
CA GLU A 198 28.44 -36.99 -39.63
C GLU A 198 27.04 -36.70 -39.05
N THR A 199 26.94 -36.73 -37.71
CA THR A 199 25.73 -36.29 -37.00
C THR A 199 25.74 -34.77 -37.03
N ASP A 200 24.71 -34.19 -37.65
CA ASP A 200 24.51 -32.75 -37.77
C ASP A 200 24.75 -32.02 -36.42
N PRO A 201 25.49 -30.89 -36.42
CA PRO A 201 25.69 -30.11 -35.22
C PRO A 201 24.33 -29.60 -34.71
N LEU A 202 24.02 -29.95 -33.45
CA LEU A 202 22.94 -29.36 -32.68
C LEU A 202 22.95 -27.83 -32.88
N PRO A 203 21.79 -27.20 -33.18
CA PRO A 203 21.71 -25.75 -33.29
C PRO A 203 22.06 -25.11 -31.95
N SER A 204 23.33 -24.70 -31.83
CA SER A 204 23.82 -23.77 -30.84
C SER A 204 23.04 -22.46 -31.00
N ASP A 205 22.56 -21.95 -29.86
CA ASP A 205 21.83 -20.70 -29.72
C ASP A 205 20.39 -20.69 -30.26
N GLY A 206 19.56 -21.48 -29.59
CA GLY A 206 18.15 -21.15 -29.38
C GLY A 206 18.02 -19.78 -28.70
N LYS A 207 18.16 -18.70 -29.49
CA LYS A 207 17.56 -17.39 -29.21
C LYS A 207 16.05 -17.59 -29.17
N ILE A 208 15.53 -18.00 -28.02
CA ILE A 208 14.12 -17.93 -27.70
C ILE A 208 13.75 -16.46 -27.68
N ARG A 209 13.28 -15.94 -28.81
CA ARG A 209 12.69 -14.61 -28.89
C ARG A 209 11.33 -14.67 -28.20
N PHE A 210 11.29 -14.31 -26.92
CA PHE A 210 10.05 -13.94 -26.25
C PHE A 210 9.49 -12.69 -26.92
N SER A 211 8.60 -12.86 -27.90
CA SER A 211 7.78 -11.77 -28.39
C SER A 211 6.81 -11.37 -27.28
N LEU A 212 7.13 -10.30 -26.58
CA LEU A 212 6.21 -9.58 -25.70
C LEU A 212 5.01 -9.12 -26.53
N LEU A 213 3.93 -9.92 -26.49
CA LEU A 213 2.63 -9.52 -26.98
C LEU A 213 2.17 -8.34 -26.12
N LYS A 214 2.19 -7.14 -26.71
CA LYS A 214 1.58 -5.94 -26.16
C LYS A 214 0.07 -6.20 -26.00
N ARG A 215 -0.38 -6.45 -24.77
CA ARG A 215 -1.79 -6.29 -24.41
C ARG A 215 -2.13 -4.81 -24.56
N LYS A 216 -3.01 -4.52 -25.52
CA LYS A 216 -3.62 -3.20 -25.70
C LYS A 216 -4.45 -2.83 -24.46
N GLN A 217 -4.45 -1.52 -24.23
CA GLN A 217 -5.19 -0.73 -23.24
C GLN A 217 -6.69 -1.05 -23.21
#